data_AF-A0A7C2P9T6-F1
#
_entry.id   AF-A0A7C2P9T6-F1
#
_cell.length_a   1.000
_cell.length_b   1.000
_cell.length_c   1.000
_cell.angle_alpha   90.00
_cell.angle_beta   90.00
_cell.angle_gamma   90.00
#
_symmetry.space_group_name_H-M   'P 1'
#
loop_
_entity.id
_entity.type
_entity.pdbx_description
1 polymer ?
#
loop_
_entity_poly.entity_id
_entity_poly.type
_entity_poly.pdbx_seq_one_letter_code
_entity_poly.pdbx_strand_id
1 'polypeptide(L)'
;MSPRKVKSTPIRIETTYDEPLEQMAAPSPPPHTASLTLYRRIAVGFVVLVALVLGALIYMSTVSATIRVSPVTQSLSAEVLLDVVSMPTREHEIRGTVVTGTLNRTETFKPSGEGAKEVEGVAVGRVTIINTSTSAQTLVATTRLLTQDGVLFRIKNQVNVPAGGEVDVEAYADQPGKTGDIGPARFTIPGLSAAMQELIYARSDAPFAGGLSTVAAISQGDIDRAVADLKAKLEEDGKAMLRTEAGEGLAGESFTSEVTETRVSVEPGSEAASFDVTLTVQVIGVFFDREAAKVVALRELYEKLGPGREFTQVNEDGLQATVEKYDLATKAVNVRVYVDGLSTASLASQALSPGRFAGMKEEDVRAMLIKEGIAKDVQIEFTPNLGNRVPTLKDHIYVEFE
;
A
#
# COMPACT_ATOMS: atom_id res chain seq x y z
N MET A 1 80.13 42.43 71.07
CA MET A 1 81.46 42.54 71.70
C MET A 1 82.46 42.87 70.60
N SER A 2 82.91 44.13 70.57
CA SER A 2 84.05 44.62 69.77
C SER A 2 85.33 43.79 70.05
N PRO A 3 86.48 44.07 69.42
CA PRO A 3 86.79 44.55 68.07
C PRO A 3 88.03 43.77 67.51
N ARG A 4 88.53 44.11 66.32
CA ARG A 4 89.96 44.51 66.23
C ARG A 4 90.26 45.23 64.93
N LYS A 5 91.06 46.26 65.11
CA LYS A 5 91.35 47.37 64.22
C LYS A 5 92.89 47.43 64.11
N VAL A 6 93.35 48.13 63.08
CA VAL A 6 94.62 48.87 62.97
C VAL A 6 95.88 48.13 62.47
N LYS A 7 96.41 48.59 61.32
CA LYS A 7 97.71 49.29 61.10
C LYS A 7 98.14 49.07 59.64
N SER A 8 98.20 50.03 58.70
CA SER A 8 98.80 51.38 58.59
C SER A 8 100.30 51.41 58.23
N THR A 9 100.57 51.93 57.00
CA THR A 9 101.71 52.78 56.54
C THR A 9 103.09 52.13 56.33
N PRO A 10 104.07 52.74 55.59
CA PRO A 10 104.07 53.98 54.78
C PRO A 10 104.80 53.91 53.38
N ILE A 11 104.43 54.75 52.39
CA ILE A 11 105.00 56.04 51.89
C ILE A 11 106.30 55.95 51.04
N ARG A 12 106.27 56.46 49.80
CA ARG A 12 107.15 57.56 49.32
C ARG A 12 106.58 58.29 48.10
N ILE A 13 106.82 59.60 48.09
CA ILE A 13 106.23 60.71 47.33
C ILE A 13 107.31 61.26 46.39
N GLU A 14 106.92 61.85 45.25
CA GLU A 14 107.45 63.12 44.66
C GLU A 14 106.84 63.33 43.25
N THR A 15 105.92 64.30 43.10
CA THR A 15 106.09 65.68 42.52
C THR A 15 106.32 65.67 41.00
N THR A 16 105.82 66.58 40.15
CA THR A 16 104.89 67.71 40.15
C THR A 16 104.82 68.19 38.67
N TYR A 17 103.81 69.02 38.34
CA TYR A 17 103.68 70.01 37.24
C TYR A 17 102.36 69.80 36.49
N ASP A 18 101.25 70.43 36.88
CA ASP A 18 100.81 71.84 36.66
C ASP A 18 100.69 72.26 35.18
N GLU A 19 99.46 72.06 34.66
CA GLU A 19 98.54 72.94 33.89
C GLU A 19 99.08 74.04 32.93
N PRO A 20 98.41 74.32 31.78
CA PRO A 20 97.10 74.99 31.84
C PRO A 20 96.04 74.73 30.72
N LEU A 21 94.79 74.83 31.18
CA LEU A 21 93.54 75.34 30.60
C LEU A 21 93.46 75.74 29.11
N GLU A 22 92.58 75.06 28.36
CA GLU A 22 91.75 75.68 27.32
C GLU A 22 90.41 74.95 27.13
N GLN A 23 89.45 75.66 26.56
CA GLN A 23 88.02 75.63 26.89
C GLN A 23 87.17 75.00 25.76
N MET A 24 86.26 74.09 26.15
CA MET A 24 84.97 73.67 25.54
C MET A 24 84.90 73.26 24.05
N ALA A 25 84.60 71.96 23.80
CA ALA A 25 83.87 71.48 22.62
C ALA A 25 83.02 70.23 22.94
N ALA A 26 81.88 70.12 22.25
CA ALA A 26 80.69 69.28 22.45
C ALA A 26 80.90 67.74 22.57
N PRO A 27 79.91 66.98 23.13
CA PRO A 27 80.03 65.54 23.34
C PRO A 27 80.16 64.76 22.03
N SER A 28 81.08 63.79 22.02
CA SER A 28 81.36 62.88 20.91
C SER A 28 80.17 61.94 20.60
N PRO A 29 79.91 61.63 19.31
CA PRO A 29 78.76 60.85 18.85
C PRO A 29 78.85 59.36 19.25
N PRO A 30 77.70 58.65 19.39
CA PRO A 30 77.70 57.24 19.74
C PRO A 30 78.30 56.36 18.61
N PRO A 31 78.99 55.25 18.95
CA PRO A 31 79.77 54.49 18.00
C PRO A 31 78.94 53.49 17.19
N HIS A 32 79.26 53.43 15.89
CA HIS A 32 79.01 52.38 14.90
C HIS A 32 77.55 52.02 14.59
N THR A 33 77.03 52.70 13.57
CA THR A 33 75.93 52.22 12.73
C THR A 33 76.26 50.84 12.19
N ALA A 34 75.62 49.79 12.73
CA ALA A 34 75.45 48.57 11.97
C ALA A 34 74.84 48.98 10.62
N SER A 35 75.45 48.54 9.52
CA SER A 35 75.02 48.92 8.17
C SER A 35 73.51 48.77 8.05
N LEU A 36 72.80 49.83 7.66
CA LEU A 36 71.33 49.88 7.52
C LEU A 36 70.75 48.67 6.76
N THR A 37 71.57 48.03 5.93
CA THR A 37 71.30 46.80 5.19
C THR A 37 71.12 45.55 6.08
N LEU A 38 71.79 45.44 7.22
CA LEU A 38 71.72 44.28 8.13
C LEU A 38 70.43 44.32 8.98
N TYR A 39 70.12 45.47 9.58
CA TYR A 39 68.86 45.69 10.30
C TYR A 39 67.65 45.55 9.37
N ARG A 40 67.73 46.04 8.14
CA ARG A 40 66.69 45.86 7.11
C ARG A 40 66.46 44.37 6.77
N ARG A 41 67.52 43.55 6.68
CA ARG A 41 67.39 42.11 6.42
C ARG A 41 66.75 41.37 7.59
N ILE A 42 67.11 41.70 8.83
CA ILE A 42 66.51 41.11 10.04
C ILE A 42 65.04 41.52 10.18
N ALA A 43 64.72 42.81 9.98
CA ALA A 43 63.35 43.30 10.03
C ALA A 43 62.45 42.67 8.95
N VAL A 44 62.95 42.54 7.72
CA VAL A 44 62.24 41.82 6.64
C VAL A 44 62.05 40.35 6.99
N GLY A 45 63.08 39.67 7.53
CA GLY A 45 62.97 38.29 7.99
C GLY A 45 61.91 38.10 9.08
N PHE A 46 61.86 39.01 10.06
CA PHE A 46 60.86 38.99 11.12
C PHE A 46 59.45 39.25 10.60
N VAL A 47 59.25 40.22 9.70
CA VAL A 47 57.95 40.49 9.07
C VAL A 47 57.47 39.29 8.24
N VAL A 48 58.37 38.64 7.49
CA VAL A 48 58.03 37.42 6.74
C VAL A 48 57.66 36.28 7.69
N LEU A 49 58.40 36.09 8.78
CA LEU A 49 58.10 35.06 9.78
C LEU A 49 56.73 35.30 10.44
N VAL A 50 56.44 36.54 10.86
CA VAL A 50 55.15 36.92 11.44
C VAL A 50 54.02 36.74 10.44
N ALA A 51 54.22 37.12 9.17
CA ALA A 51 53.26 36.89 8.10
C ALA A 51 53.02 35.39 7.84
N LEU A 52 54.06 34.55 7.92
CA LEU A 52 53.93 33.10 7.79
C LEU A 52 53.15 32.49 8.96
N VAL A 53 53.40 32.93 10.19
CA VAL A 53 52.68 32.46 11.38
C VAL A 53 51.21 32.92 11.32
N LEU A 54 50.94 34.18 11.01
CA LEU A 54 49.58 34.69 10.80
C LEU A 54 48.88 33.97 9.65
N GLY A 55 49.57 33.75 8.53
CA GLY A 55 49.05 32.98 7.41
C GLY A 55 48.71 31.54 7.80
N ALA A 56 49.56 30.89 8.59
CA ALA A 56 49.30 29.55 9.12
C ALA A 56 48.11 29.52 10.10
N LEU A 57 47.96 30.53 10.95
CA LEU A 57 46.82 30.65 11.88
C LEU A 57 45.51 30.90 11.14
N ILE A 58 45.51 31.82 10.17
CA ILE A 58 44.35 32.10 9.33
C ILE A 58 43.98 30.85 8.53
N TYR A 59 44.99 30.16 7.97
CA TYR A 59 44.79 28.90 7.27
C TYR A 59 44.18 27.83 8.18
N MET A 60 44.76 27.55 9.34
CA MET A 60 44.17 26.58 10.30
C MET A 60 42.77 26.99 10.76
N SER A 61 42.50 28.29 10.90
CA SER A 61 41.19 28.82 11.30
C SER A 61 40.12 28.76 10.20
N THR A 62 40.52 28.66 8.92
CA THR A 62 39.61 28.67 7.78
C THR A 62 39.44 27.31 7.12
N VAL A 63 40.35 26.36 7.41
CA VAL A 63 40.29 24.98 6.90
C VAL A 63 39.12 24.23 7.54
N SER A 64 38.11 23.94 6.74
CA SER A 64 36.96 23.09 7.07
C SER A 64 36.72 22.01 6.02
N ALA A 65 36.04 20.94 6.41
CA ALA A 65 35.59 19.88 5.50
C ALA A 65 34.10 19.61 5.72
N THR A 66 33.34 19.61 4.63
CA THR A 66 31.93 19.21 4.61
C THR A 66 31.84 17.84 3.96
N ILE A 67 31.39 16.85 4.72
CA ILE A 67 31.19 15.46 4.28
C ILE A 67 29.71 15.31 3.92
N ARG A 68 29.42 15.26 2.62
CA ARG A 68 28.09 14.95 2.08
C ARG A 68 27.97 13.44 1.92
N VAL A 69 27.01 12.85 2.62
CA VAL A 69 26.78 11.41 2.64
C VAL A 69 25.49 11.09 1.89
N SER A 70 25.55 10.22 0.89
CA SER A 70 24.36 9.68 0.24
C SER A 70 24.02 8.36 0.94
N PRO A 71 23.04 8.31 1.85
CA PRO A 71 22.88 7.17 2.75
C PRO A 71 22.36 5.91 2.06
N VAL A 72 22.65 4.75 2.66
CA VAL A 72 22.02 3.48 2.31
C VAL A 72 20.65 3.38 2.99
N THR A 73 19.60 3.34 2.18
CA THR A 73 18.24 3.02 2.64
C THR A 73 18.07 1.52 2.84
N GLN A 74 17.43 1.13 3.94
CA GLN A 74 17.08 -0.26 4.25
C GLN A 74 15.59 -0.36 4.55
N SER A 75 14.93 -1.35 3.97
CA SER A 75 13.55 -1.69 4.30
C SER A 75 13.51 -2.40 5.64
N LEU A 76 12.68 -1.91 6.56
CA LEU A 76 12.38 -2.55 7.83
C LEU A 76 10.87 -2.77 7.92
N SER A 77 10.46 -3.93 8.40
CA SER A 77 9.05 -4.27 8.58
C SER A 77 8.79 -4.81 9.98
N ALA A 78 7.56 -4.62 10.44
CA ALA A 78 7.05 -5.17 11.67
C ALA A 78 5.72 -5.88 11.41
N GLU A 79 5.55 -7.02 12.08
CA GLU A 79 4.32 -7.77 12.12
C GLU A 79 3.93 -7.92 13.59
N VAL A 80 2.72 -7.50 13.93
CA VAL A 80 2.19 -7.59 15.29
C VAL A 80 0.88 -8.36 15.28
N LEU A 81 0.69 -9.21 16.28
CA LEU A 81 -0.58 -9.87 16.55
C LEU A 81 -1.36 -9.07 17.57
N LEU A 82 -2.55 -8.63 17.17
CA LEU A 82 -3.44 -7.85 18.01
C LEU A 82 -4.69 -8.66 18.33
N ASP A 83 -5.06 -8.68 19.61
CA ASP A 83 -6.31 -9.23 20.11
C ASP A 83 -7.43 -8.21 19.89
N VAL A 84 -8.44 -8.55 19.09
CA VAL A 84 -9.60 -7.68 18.88
C VAL A 84 -10.65 -7.96 19.96
N VAL A 85 -10.90 -6.97 20.81
CA VAL A 85 -11.82 -7.06 21.95
C VAL A 85 -12.70 -5.82 22.06
N SER A 86 -13.86 -5.92 22.71
CA SER A 86 -14.75 -4.75 22.85
C SER A 86 -14.21 -3.68 23.80
N MET A 87 -13.41 -4.08 24.81
CA MET A 87 -12.80 -3.20 25.81
C MET A 87 -11.33 -3.58 26.01
N PRO A 88 -10.38 -2.86 25.37
CA PRO A 88 -8.97 -3.15 25.52
C PRO A 88 -8.47 -2.73 26.91
N THR A 89 -7.72 -3.62 27.56
CA THR A 89 -7.08 -3.45 28.88
C THR A 89 -5.58 -3.73 28.83
N ARG A 90 -5.12 -4.47 27.81
CA ARG A 90 -3.72 -4.83 27.57
C ARG A 90 -3.15 -4.09 26.37
N GLU A 91 -1.82 -4.09 26.29
CA GLU A 91 -1.05 -3.34 25.29
C GLU A 91 -1.18 -3.85 23.84
N HIS A 92 -1.56 -5.12 23.67
CA HIS A 92 -1.78 -5.79 22.39
C HIS A 92 -3.27 -6.03 22.11
N GLU A 93 -4.16 -5.39 22.89
CA GLU A 93 -5.59 -5.43 22.66
C GLU A 93 -6.03 -4.16 21.94
N ILE A 94 -6.84 -4.32 20.90
CA ILE A 94 -7.46 -3.19 20.20
C ILE A 94 -8.97 -3.30 20.26
N ARG A 95 -9.63 -2.14 20.29
CA ARG A 95 -11.08 -2.09 20.25
C ARG A 95 -11.58 -2.59 18.90
N GLY A 96 -12.54 -3.50 18.92
CA GLY A 96 -13.24 -3.92 17.71
C GLY A 96 -14.42 -4.85 17.98
N THR A 97 -14.99 -5.33 16.89
CA THR A 97 -16.13 -6.24 16.86
C THR A 97 -15.95 -7.27 15.76
N VAL A 98 -16.64 -8.39 15.94
CA VAL A 98 -16.64 -9.51 14.99
C VAL A 98 -18.06 -9.80 14.62
N VAL A 99 -18.31 -9.84 13.32
CA VAL A 99 -19.61 -10.16 12.76
C VAL A 99 -19.45 -11.33 11.79
N THR A 100 -20.43 -12.20 11.78
CA THR A 100 -20.41 -13.43 10.98
C THR A 100 -21.72 -13.54 10.23
N GLY A 101 -21.64 -13.85 8.95
CA GLY A 101 -22.78 -13.97 8.06
C GLY A 101 -22.71 -15.26 7.26
N THR A 102 -23.84 -15.91 7.03
CA THR A 102 -23.93 -17.06 6.13
C THR A 102 -24.86 -16.72 4.98
N LEU A 103 -24.36 -16.83 3.75
CA LEU A 103 -25.10 -16.56 2.54
C LEU A 103 -25.26 -17.85 1.75
N ASN A 104 -26.48 -18.14 1.31
CA ASN A 104 -26.79 -19.24 0.42
C ASN A 104 -27.46 -18.68 -0.84
N ARG A 105 -26.90 -19.00 -2.01
CA ARG A 105 -27.46 -18.60 -3.30
C ARG A 105 -27.33 -19.72 -4.31
N THR A 106 -28.37 -19.84 -5.13
CA THR A 106 -28.36 -20.66 -6.34
C THR A 106 -28.37 -19.74 -7.55
N GLU A 107 -27.48 -19.97 -8.50
CA GLU A 107 -27.43 -19.24 -9.78
C GLU A 107 -27.29 -20.22 -10.94
N THR A 108 -27.95 -19.90 -12.05
CA THR A 108 -27.96 -20.73 -13.26
C THR A 108 -26.89 -20.24 -14.22
N PHE A 109 -26.02 -21.14 -14.65
CA PHE A 109 -24.91 -20.89 -15.57
C PHE A 109 -25.12 -21.63 -16.89
N LYS A 110 -24.49 -21.13 -17.96
CA LYS A 110 -24.48 -21.76 -19.27
C LYS A 110 -23.09 -22.36 -19.55
N PRO A 111 -23.00 -23.50 -20.24
CA PRO A 111 -21.73 -24.03 -20.69
C PRO A 111 -21.03 -23.06 -21.65
N SER A 112 -19.70 -23.15 -21.74
CA SER A 112 -18.87 -22.38 -22.68
C SER A 112 -19.25 -22.56 -24.15
N GLY A 113 -19.98 -23.62 -24.49
CA GLY A 113 -20.43 -23.91 -25.86
C GLY A 113 -19.46 -24.76 -26.67
N GLU A 114 -18.36 -25.25 -26.07
CA GLU A 114 -17.47 -26.19 -26.73
C GLU A 114 -18.23 -27.50 -27.04
N GLY A 115 -18.30 -27.88 -28.33
CA GLY A 115 -19.09 -29.03 -28.76
C GLY A 115 -20.62 -28.82 -28.70
N ALA A 116 -21.08 -27.57 -28.70
CA ALA A 116 -22.50 -27.23 -28.72
C ALA A 116 -23.26 -27.90 -29.88
N LYS A 117 -24.43 -28.46 -29.56
CA LYS A 117 -25.37 -29.05 -30.49
C LYS A 117 -26.72 -28.36 -30.34
N GLU A 118 -27.38 -28.11 -31.46
CA GLU A 118 -28.76 -27.68 -31.44
C GLU A 118 -29.66 -28.89 -31.22
N VAL A 119 -30.57 -28.78 -30.25
CA VAL A 119 -31.58 -29.77 -29.93
C VAL A 119 -32.94 -29.12 -30.14
N GLU A 120 -33.77 -29.77 -30.93
CA GLU A 120 -35.15 -29.37 -31.14
C GLU A 120 -35.96 -29.71 -29.89
N GLY A 121 -36.54 -28.69 -29.27
CA GLY A 121 -37.45 -28.79 -28.15
C GLY A 121 -38.84 -28.29 -28.55
N VAL A 122 -39.76 -28.27 -27.59
CA VAL A 122 -41.11 -27.74 -27.80
C VAL A 122 -41.18 -26.35 -27.17
N ALA A 123 -41.46 -25.33 -27.97
CA ALA A 123 -41.61 -23.98 -27.46
C ALA A 123 -42.81 -23.87 -26.54
N VAL A 124 -42.63 -23.25 -25.37
CA VAL A 124 -43.68 -23.05 -24.35
C VAL A 124 -43.83 -21.56 -24.09
N GLY A 125 -45.06 -21.15 -23.82
CA GLY A 125 -45.39 -19.77 -23.51
C GLY A 125 -46.76 -19.66 -22.84
N ARG A 126 -47.11 -18.43 -22.44
CA ARG A 126 -48.41 -18.11 -21.87
C ARG A 126 -49.23 -17.33 -22.88
N VAL A 127 -50.51 -17.66 -22.99
CA VAL A 127 -51.48 -16.93 -23.79
C VAL A 127 -52.66 -16.51 -22.91
N THR A 128 -53.17 -15.33 -23.18
CA THR A 128 -54.42 -14.82 -22.62
C THR A 128 -55.52 -15.09 -23.63
N ILE A 129 -56.49 -15.92 -23.24
CA ILE A 129 -57.69 -16.21 -24.04
C ILE A 129 -58.77 -15.22 -23.64
N ILE A 130 -59.29 -14.48 -24.61
CA ILE A 130 -60.28 -13.41 -24.43
C ILE A 130 -61.60 -13.87 -25.04
N ASN A 131 -62.68 -13.74 -24.30
CA ASN A 131 -64.04 -14.03 -24.74
C ASN A 131 -64.92 -12.78 -24.58
N THR A 132 -65.25 -12.13 -25.70
CA THR A 132 -66.16 -10.97 -25.73
C THR A 132 -67.61 -11.35 -25.95
N SER A 133 -67.92 -12.65 -26.07
CA SER A 133 -69.30 -13.13 -26.22
C SER A 133 -70.07 -13.10 -24.90
N THR A 134 -71.38 -13.33 -24.98
CA THR A 134 -72.31 -13.32 -23.83
C THR A 134 -72.40 -14.67 -23.11
N SER A 135 -71.73 -15.72 -23.61
CA SER A 135 -71.71 -17.05 -23.01
C SER A 135 -70.30 -17.49 -22.65
N ALA A 136 -70.16 -18.26 -21.56
CA ALA A 136 -68.88 -18.88 -21.22
C ALA A 136 -68.49 -19.94 -22.27
N GLN A 137 -67.20 -20.05 -22.56
CA GLN A 137 -66.65 -21.02 -23.50
C GLN A 137 -65.64 -21.91 -22.80
N THR A 138 -65.96 -23.20 -22.71
CA THR A 138 -65.01 -24.22 -22.26
C THR A 138 -64.14 -24.66 -23.43
N LEU A 139 -62.82 -24.66 -23.22
CA LEU A 139 -61.81 -25.15 -24.16
C LEU A 139 -61.10 -26.34 -23.51
N VAL A 140 -61.14 -27.49 -24.18
CA VAL A 140 -60.51 -28.72 -23.68
C VAL A 140 -58.99 -28.63 -23.74
N ALA A 141 -58.29 -29.42 -22.92
CA ALA A 141 -56.85 -29.58 -23.05
C ALA A 141 -56.50 -29.95 -24.50
N THR A 142 -55.37 -29.47 -25.00
CA THR A 142 -54.90 -29.63 -26.39
C THR A 142 -55.70 -28.89 -27.47
N THR A 143 -56.60 -27.97 -27.09
CA THR A 143 -57.25 -27.03 -28.03
C THR A 143 -56.20 -26.29 -28.85
N ARG A 144 -56.42 -26.26 -30.17
CA ARG A 144 -55.52 -25.66 -31.15
C ARG A 144 -55.63 -24.13 -31.15
N LEU A 145 -54.47 -23.48 -31.14
CA LEU A 145 -54.28 -22.05 -31.32
C LEU A 145 -53.40 -21.83 -32.55
N LEU A 146 -53.83 -21.01 -33.49
CA LEU A 146 -53.12 -20.82 -34.76
C LEU A 146 -52.68 -19.36 -34.89
N THR A 147 -51.38 -19.12 -35.08
CA THR A 147 -50.87 -17.77 -35.34
C THR A 147 -51.22 -17.31 -36.75
N GLN A 148 -51.06 -16.01 -37.02
CA GLN A 148 -51.20 -15.46 -38.37
C GLN A 148 -50.19 -16.06 -39.36
N ASP A 149 -49.01 -16.43 -38.87
CA ASP A 149 -47.94 -17.08 -39.66
C ASP A 149 -48.16 -18.59 -39.85
N GLY A 150 -49.29 -19.13 -39.37
CA GLY A 150 -49.67 -20.53 -39.54
C GLY A 150 -49.00 -21.50 -38.58
N VAL A 151 -48.35 -21.01 -37.51
CA VAL A 151 -47.73 -21.85 -36.48
C VAL A 151 -48.80 -22.32 -35.49
N LEU A 152 -48.85 -23.63 -35.25
CA LEU A 152 -49.85 -24.27 -34.42
C LEU A 152 -49.35 -24.47 -32.99
N PHE A 153 -50.15 -24.05 -32.02
CA PHE A 153 -49.94 -24.24 -30.58
C PHE A 153 -51.14 -24.95 -29.96
N ARG A 154 -50.94 -25.47 -28.76
CA ARG A 154 -51.96 -26.18 -27.99
C ARG A 154 -51.96 -25.75 -26.55
N ILE A 155 -53.14 -25.58 -25.97
CA ILE A 155 -53.25 -25.32 -24.53
C ILE A 155 -52.97 -26.59 -23.73
N LYS A 156 -52.30 -26.45 -22.59
CA LYS A 156 -51.87 -27.58 -21.77
C LYS A 156 -52.99 -28.17 -20.93
N ASN A 157 -53.83 -27.31 -20.38
CA ASN A 157 -54.93 -27.68 -19.49
C ASN A 157 -56.28 -27.23 -20.08
N GLN A 158 -57.35 -27.93 -19.70
CA GLN A 158 -58.70 -27.45 -19.96
C GLN A 158 -58.95 -26.14 -19.22
N VAL A 159 -59.64 -25.21 -19.86
CA VAL A 159 -59.98 -23.91 -19.28
C VAL A 159 -61.43 -23.55 -19.59
N ASN A 160 -62.10 -22.88 -18.66
CA ASN A 160 -63.40 -22.28 -18.87
C ASN A 160 -63.25 -20.77 -18.94
N VAL A 161 -63.45 -20.18 -20.12
CA VAL A 161 -63.30 -18.74 -20.36
C VAL A 161 -64.65 -18.07 -20.10
N PRO A 162 -64.78 -17.19 -19.10
CA PRO A 162 -66.06 -16.56 -18.76
C PRO A 162 -66.59 -15.67 -19.89
N ALA A 163 -67.91 -15.44 -19.91
CA ALA A 163 -68.51 -14.46 -20.81
C ALA A 163 -67.96 -13.05 -20.53
N GLY A 164 -67.56 -12.32 -21.58
CA GLY A 164 -67.02 -10.97 -21.45
C GLY A 164 -65.70 -10.86 -20.67
N GLY A 165 -64.95 -11.95 -20.48
CA GLY A 165 -63.73 -11.98 -19.68
C GLY A 165 -62.55 -12.64 -20.38
N GLU A 166 -61.45 -12.78 -19.63
CA GLU A 166 -60.20 -13.35 -20.13
C GLU A 166 -59.57 -14.31 -19.11
N VAL A 167 -58.71 -15.21 -19.60
CA VAL A 167 -57.99 -16.18 -18.77
C VAL A 167 -56.63 -16.49 -19.34
N ASP A 168 -55.62 -16.53 -18.48
CA ASP A 168 -54.26 -16.92 -18.81
C ASP A 168 -54.10 -18.44 -18.77
N VAL A 169 -53.51 -19.01 -19.82
CA VAL A 169 -53.18 -20.43 -19.88
C VAL A 169 -51.79 -20.67 -20.48
N GLU A 170 -51.16 -21.76 -20.05
CA GLU A 170 -49.95 -22.27 -20.70
C GLU A 170 -50.30 -22.95 -22.03
N ALA A 171 -49.54 -22.62 -23.07
CA ALA A 171 -49.60 -23.28 -24.36
C ALA A 171 -48.20 -23.74 -24.79
N TYR A 172 -48.17 -24.73 -25.68
CA TYR A 172 -46.95 -25.30 -26.24
C TYR A 172 -47.09 -25.50 -27.75
N ALA A 173 -45.98 -25.43 -28.49
CA ALA A 173 -45.97 -25.64 -29.94
C ALA A 173 -46.39 -27.09 -30.29
N ASP A 174 -47.15 -27.28 -31.36
CA ASP A 174 -47.58 -28.61 -31.80
C ASP A 174 -46.41 -29.48 -32.27
N GLN A 175 -45.36 -28.85 -32.81
CA GLN A 175 -44.16 -29.52 -33.30
C GLN A 175 -42.91 -28.99 -32.59
N PRO A 176 -41.92 -29.84 -32.33
CA PRO A 176 -40.59 -29.40 -31.93
C PRO A 176 -39.91 -28.55 -33.01
N GLY A 177 -38.93 -27.73 -32.60
CA GLY A 177 -38.06 -26.99 -33.50
C GLY A 177 -38.28 -25.48 -33.48
N LYS A 178 -37.38 -24.77 -34.17
CA LYS A 178 -37.27 -23.30 -34.18
C LYS A 178 -38.55 -22.59 -34.62
N THR A 179 -39.39 -23.24 -35.42
CA THR A 179 -40.66 -22.66 -35.88
C THR A 179 -41.64 -22.35 -34.75
N GLY A 180 -41.50 -23.01 -33.59
CA GLY A 180 -42.28 -22.72 -32.40
C GLY A 180 -41.82 -21.47 -31.63
N ASP A 181 -40.58 -21.01 -31.84
CA ASP A 181 -40.04 -19.82 -31.18
C ASP A 181 -40.56 -18.56 -31.87
N ILE A 182 -41.66 -18.01 -31.35
CA ILE A 182 -42.35 -16.84 -31.89
C ILE A 182 -42.31 -15.68 -30.90
N GLY A 183 -42.36 -14.45 -31.43
CA GLY A 183 -42.62 -13.26 -30.62
C GLY A 183 -44.07 -13.17 -30.12
N PRO A 184 -44.43 -12.07 -29.45
CA PRO A 184 -45.82 -11.76 -29.11
C PRO A 184 -46.73 -11.82 -30.35
N ALA A 185 -47.81 -12.59 -30.27
CA ALA A 185 -48.68 -12.88 -31.40
C ALA A 185 -50.15 -13.00 -30.99
N ARG A 186 -51.04 -12.81 -31.96
CA ARG A 186 -52.48 -13.12 -31.86
C ARG A 186 -52.74 -14.49 -32.47
N PHE A 187 -53.63 -15.25 -31.84
CA PHE A 187 -54.01 -16.59 -32.25
C PHE A 187 -55.52 -16.68 -32.50
N THR A 188 -55.88 -17.40 -33.55
CA THR A 188 -57.25 -17.88 -33.76
C THR A 188 -57.42 -19.26 -33.14
N ILE A 189 -58.67 -19.68 -32.92
CA ILE A 189 -59.00 -21.01 -32.39
C ILE A 189 -59.74 -21.78 -33.50
N PRO A 190 -59.04 -22.53 -34.38
CA PRO A 190 -59.64 -23.15 -35.57
C PRO A 190 -60.78 -24.13 -35.27
N GLY A 191 -60.87 -24.63 -34.04
CA GLY A 191 -61.95 -25.51 -33.59
C GLY A 191 -63.29 -24.80 -33.36
N LEU A 192 -63.30 -23.46 -33.32
CA LEU A 192 -64.52 -22.66 -33.21
C LEU A 192 -65.03 -22.24 -34.61
N SER A 193 -66.32 -21.93 -34.73
CA SER A 193 -66.87 -21.38 -35.97
C SER A 193 -66.27 -20.00 -36.28
N ALA A 194 -66.24 -19.60 -37.55
CA ALA A 194 -65.66 -18.32 -37.96
C ALA A 194 -66.23 -17.12 -37.17
N ALA A 195 -67.54 -17.08 -36.97
CA ALA A 195 -68.20 -16.06 -36.16
C ALA A 195 -67.75 -16.07 -34.68
N MET A 196 -67.48 -17.26 -34.11
CA MET A 196 -67.00 -17.38 -32.74
C MET A 196 -65.52 -17.01 -32.60
N GLN A 197 -64.70 -17.20 -33.64
CA GLN A 197 -63.28 -16.80 -33.61
C GLN A 197 -63.07 -15.28 -33.56
N GLU A 198 -64.05 -14.50 -34.03
CA GLU A 198 -64.03 -13.04 -33.89
C GLU A 198 -64.27 -12.59 -32.45
N LEU A 199 -65.08 -13.35 -31.70
CA LEU A 199 -65.47 -13.06 -30.32
C LEU A 199 -64.54 -13.74 -29.30
N ILE A 200 -63.94 -14.88 -29.67
CA ILE A 200 -63.11 -15.71 -28.79
C ILE A 200 -61.80 -16.01 -29.49
N TYR A 201 -60.74 -15.36 -29.00
CA TYR A 201 -59.39 -15.47 -29.56
C TYR A 201 -58.36 -15.45 -28.45
N ALA A 202 -57.12 -15.79 -28.76
CA ALA A 202 -56.02 -15.72 -27.81
C ALA A 202 -54.97 -14.71 -28.27
N ARG A 203 -54.21 -14.17 -27.32
CA ARG A 203 -53.01 -13.38 -27.59
C ARG A 203 -51.90 -13.77 -26.63
N SER A 204 -50.67 -13.50 -27.04
CA SER A 204 -49.49 -13.57 -26.17
C SER A 204 -48.82 -12.21 -26.17
N ASP A 205 -48.48 -11.73 -24.99
CA ASP A 205 -47.71 -10.48 -24.82
C ASP A 205 -46.22 -10.78 -24.62
N ALA A 206 -45.87 -12.03 -24.30
CA ALA A 206 -44.50 -12.54 -24.17
C ALA A 206 -44.19 -13.57 -25.28
N PRO A 207 -42.92 -13.72 -25.69
CA PRO A 207 -42.53 -14.71 -26.70
C PRO A 207 -42.72 -16.14 -26.20
N PHE A 208 -42.89 -17.06 -27.15
CA PHE A 208 -42.72 -18.48 -26.93
C PHE A 208 -41.25 -18.84 -27.17
N ALA A 209 -40.69 -19.66 -26.27
CA ALA A 209 -39.28 -20.05 -26.33
C ALA A 209 -39.11 -21.54 -25.98
N GLY A 210 -38.01 -22.14 -26.45
CA GLY A 210 -37.65 -23.53 -26.18
C GLY A 210 -37.83 -24.48 -27.38
N GLY A 211 -38.24 -23.96 -28.53
CA GLY A 211 -38.33 -24.67 -29.80
C GLY A 211 -36.97 -25.12 -30.33
N LEU A 212 -35.96 -24.25 -30.23
CA LEU A 212 -34.57 -24.60 -30.48
C LEU A 212 -33.71 -24.24 -29.27
N SER A 213 -33.02 -25.22 -28.71
CA SER A 213 -32.09 -25.01 -27.59
C SER A 213 -30.70 -25.47 -27.97
N THR A 214 -29.69 -24.71 -27.57
CA THR A 214 -28.30 -25.13 -27.70
C THR A 214 -27.88 -25.82 -26.41
N VAL A 215 -27.55 -27.11 -26.49
CA VAL A 215 -26.95 -27.86 -25.39
C VAL A 215 -25.47 -28.04 -25.68
N ALA A 216 -24.65 -28.02 -24.65
CA ALA A 216 -23.24 -28.40 -24.78
C ALA A 216 -22.85 -29.29 -23.61
N ALA A 217 -21.80 -30.08 -23.80
CA ALA A 217 -21.22 -30.83 -22.69
C ALA A 217 -20.62 -29.84 -21.68
N ILE A 218 -21.04 -29.95 -20.42
CA ILE A 218 -20.56 -29.08 -19.35
C ILE A 218 -19.22 -29.62 -18.87
N SER A 219 -18.14 -28.91 -19.12
CA SER A 219 -16.81 -29.31 -18.67
C SER A 219 -16.61 -29.05 -17.16
N GLN A 220 -15.64 -29.72 -16.54
CA GLN A 220 -15.22 -29.38 -15.18
C GLN A 220 -14.78 -27.90 -15.08
N GLY A 221 -14.12 -27.37 -16.12
CA GLY A 221 -13.72 -25.97 -16.17
C GLY A 221 -14.87 -24.97 -16.31
N ASP A 222 -16.04 -25.39 -16.81
CA ASP A 222 -17.26 -24.57 -16.74
C ASP A 222 -17.80 -24.52 -15.31
N ILE A 223 -17.84 -25.67 -14.62
CA ILE A 223 -18.29 -25.78 -13.22
C ILE A 223 -17.36 -24.98 -12.30
N ASP A 224 -16.04 -25.13 -12.44
CA ASP A 224 -15.07 -24.44 -11.59
C ASP A 224 -15.16 -22.92 -11.75
N ARG A 225 -15.35 -22.43 -12.98
CA ARG A 225 -15.58 -20.99 -13.24
C ARG A 225 -16.90 -20.52 -12.64
N ALA A 226 -17.98 -21.27 -12.83
CA ALA A 226 -19.28 -20.92 -12.24
C ALA A 226 -19.23 -20.86 -10.70
N VAL A 227 -18.55 -21.81 -10.07
CA VAL A 227 -18.31 -21.83 -8.62
C VAL A 227 -17.46 -20.63 -8.20
N ALA A 228 -16.37 -20.33 -8.91
CA ALA A 228 -15.50 -19.19 -8.60
C ALA A 228 -16.25 -17.84 -8.74
N ASP A 229 -17.04 -17.68 -9.80
CA ASP A 229 -17.83 -16.49 -10.06
C ASP A 229 -18.89 -16.28 -8.97
N LEU A 230 -19.65 -17.33 -8.64
CA LEU A 230 -20.67 -17.26 -7.58
C LEU A 230 -20.03 -17.03 -6.20
N LYS A 231 -18.88 -17.66 -5.92
CA LYS A 231 -18.11 -17.43 -4.69
C LYS A 231 -17.70 -15.96 -4.57
N ALA A 232 -17.13 -15.37 -5.63
CA ALA A 232 -16.71 -13.96 -5.63
C ALA A 232 -17.89 -13.01 -5.35
N LYS A 233 -19.05 -13.25 -5.98
CA LYS A 233 -20.28 -12.48 -5.72
C LYS A 233 -20.74 -12.62 -4.26
N LEU A 234 -20.75 -13.83 -3.72
CA LEU A 234 -21.18 -14.07 -2.33
C LEU A 234 -20.21 -13.47 -1.31
N GLU A 235 -18.91 -13.46 -1.60
CA GLU A 235 -17.92 -12.79 -0.76
C GLU A 235 -18.10 -11.28 -0.76
N GLU A 236 -18.35 -10.68 -1.92
CA GLU A 236 -18.61 -9.23 -2.03
C GLU A 236 -19.91 -8.84 -1.30
N ASP A 237 -21.00 -9.56 -1.54
CA ASP A 237 -22.28 -9.35 -0.86
C ASP A 237 -22.15 -9.56 0.66
N GLY A 238 -21.40 -10.58 1.07
CA GLY A 238 -21.11 -10.86 2.48
C GLY A 238 -20.34 -9.72 3.14
N LYS A 239 -19.29 -9.22 2.50
CA LYS A 239 -18.54 -8.05 2.98
C LYS A 239 -19.44 -6.83 3.13
N ALA A 240 -20.30 -6.55 2.14
CA ALA A 240 -21.24 -5.43 2.19
C ALA A 240 -22.26 -5.55 3.33
N MET A 241 -22.83 -6.75 3.51
CA MET A 241 -23.75 -7.05 4.61
C MET A 241 -23.07 -6.85 5.97
N LEU A 242 -21.87 -7.41 6.16
CA LEU A 242 -21.14 -7.33 7.42
C LEU A 242 -20.70 -5.89 7.77
N ARG A 243 -20.33 -5.08 6.78
CA ARG A 243 -20.05 -3.64 7.01
C ARG A 243 -21.26 -2.90 7.56
N THR A 244 -22.45 -3.22 7.06
CA THR A 244 -23.70 -2.62 7.52
C THR A 244 -24.02 -3.05 8.96
N GLU A 245 -23.77 -4.32 9.29
CA GLU A 245 -24.00 -4.87 10.64
C GLU A 245 -22.99 -4.35 11.68
N ALA A 246 -21.72 -4.17 11.29
CA ALA A 246 -20.68 -3.66 12.16
C ALA A 246 -20.92 -2.21 12.61
N GLY A 247 -21.66 -1.43 11.82
CA GLY A 247 -21.97 -0.03 12.10
C GLY A 247 -20.81 0.92 11.81
N GLU A 248 -20.97 2.18 12.21
CA GLU A 248 -19.98 3.24 11.99
C GLU A 248 -18.96 3.33 13.15
N GLY A 249 -17.73 3.76 12.85
CA GLY A 249 -16.71 4.09 13.85
C GLY A 249 -15.50 3.16 13.93
N LEU A 250 -15.45 2.10 13.11
CA LEU A 250 -14.28 1.23 12.97
C LEU A 250 -13.80 1.27 11.51
N ALA A 251 -12.65 1.88 11.27
CA ALA A 251 -12.10 2.06 9.93
C ALA A 251 -11.21 0.88 9.47
N GLY A 252 -10.79 0.03 10.40
CA GLY A 252 -10.02 -1.17 10.11
C GLY A 252 -10.96 -2.32 9.83
N GLU A 253 -10.76 -3.01 8.71
CA GLU A 253 -11.55 -4.18 8.33
C GLU A 253 -10.64 -5.30 7.82
N SER A 254 -10.99 -6.54 8.16
CA SER A 254 -10.37 -7.73 7.60
C SER A 254 -11.43 -8.82 7.48
N PHE A 255 -11.42 -9.53 6.36
CA PHE A 255 -12.44 -10.52 6.05
C PHE A 255 -11.81 -11.86 5.75
N THR A 256 -12.45 -12.93 6.21
CA THR A 256 -12.19 -14.28 5.77
C THR A 256 -13.51 -14.95 5.38
N SER A 257 -13.45 -15.85 4.41
CA SER A 257 -14.62 -16.55 3.88
C SER A 257 -14.31 -18.04 3.75
N GLU A 258 -15.29 -18.85 4.09
CA GLU A 258 -15.23 -20.30 3.96
C GLU A 258 -16.47 -20.80 3.23
N VAL A 259 -16.24 -21.67 2.24
CA VAL A 259 -17.33 -22.37 1.55
C VAL A 259 -17.71 -23.57 2.41
N THR A 260 -18.93 -23.54 2.95
CA THR A 260 -19.44 -24.59 3.84
C THR A 260 -20.18 -25.68 3.08
N GLU A 261 -20.79 -25.32 1.95
CA GLU A 261 -21.51 -26.26 1.08
C GLU A 261 -21.40 -25.85 -0.39
N THR A 262 -21.26 -26.84 -1.25
CA THR A 262 -21.30 -26.67 -2.71
C THR A 262 -22.15 -27.78 -3.30
N ARG A 263 -23.12 -27.40 -4.13
CA ARG A 263 -23.97 -28.33 -4.86
C ARG A 263 -24.09 -27.87 -6.31
N VAL A 264 -23.88 -28.79 -7.23
CA VAL A 264 -24.04 -28.58 -8.67
C VAL A 264 -25.16 -29.50 -9.15
N SER A 265 -26.05 -29.00 -10.00
CA SER A 265 -27.21 -29.79 -10.46
C SER A 265 -26.86 -30.88 -11.49
N VAL A 266 -25.63 -30.88 -12.00
CA VAL A 266 -25.16 -31.80 -13.05
C VAL A 266 -23.77 -32.35 -12.74
N GLU A 267 -23.45 -33.49 -13.33
CA GLU A 267 -22.09 -34.04 -13.32
C GLU A 267 -21.27 -33.52 -14.52
N PRO A 268 -19.93 -33.44 -14.40
CA PRO A 268 -19.07 -33.07 -15.52
C PRO A 268 -19.29 -34.01 -16.73
N GLY A 269 -19.38 -33.42 -17.92
CA GLY A 269 -19.67 -34.12 -19.18
C GLY A 269 -21.15 -34.25 -19.51
N SER A 270 -22.07 -33.84 -18.61
CA SER A 270 -23.50 -33.82 -18.90
C SER A 270 -23.81 -32.83 -20.03
N GLU A 271 -24.65 -33.24 -21.00
CA GLU A 271 -25.17 -32.35 -22.03
C GLU A 271 -26.42 -31.63 -21.51
N ALA A 272 -26.33 -30.32 -21.29
CA ALA A 272 -27.47 -29.49 -20.90
C ALA A 272 -27.32 -28.05 -21.44
N ALA A 273 -28.44 -27.33 -21.54
CA ALA A 273 -28.44 -25.92 -21.96
C ALA A 273 -27.95 -24.98 -20.84
N SER A 274 -28.12 -25.39 -19.59
CA SER A 274 -27.70 -24.69 -18.40
C SER A 274 -27.60 -25.65 -17.22
N PHE A 275 -26.94 -25.20 -16.16
CA PHE A 275 -26.83 -25.93 -14.90
C PHE A 275 -26.87 -24.94 -13.72
N ASP A 276 -27.29 -25.43 -12.56
CA ASP A 276 -27.42 -24.63 -11.36
C ASP A 276 -26.25 -24.93 -10.43
N VAL A 277 -25.68 -23.87 -9.87
CA VAL A 277 -24.69 -23.95 -8.81
C VAL A 277 -25.28 -23.30 -7.57
N THR A 278 -25.34 -24.07 -6.49
CA THR A 278 -25.70 -23.60 -5.15
C THR A 278 -24.45 -23.56 -4.29
N LEU A 279 -24.17 -22.39 -3.70
CA LEU A 279 -23.07 -22.19 -2.77
C LEU A 279 -23.59 -21.63 -1.45
N THR A 280 -23.10 -22.19 -0.35
CA THR A 280 -23.25 -21.63 1.00
C THR A 280 -21.89 -21.14 1.48
N VAL A 281 -21.72 -19.83 1.61
CA VAL A 281 -20.48 -19.19 2.05
C VAL A 281 -20.70 -18.56 3.42
N GLN A 282 -19.86 -18.92 4.39
CA GLN A 282 -19.75 -18.23 5.66
C GLN A 282 -18.67 -17.15 5.53
N VAL A 283 -19.03 -15.90 5.80
CA VAL A 283 -18.12 -14.75 5.80
C VAL A 283 -17.97 -14.26 7.22
N ILE A 284 -16.74 -14.01 7.62
CA ILE A 284 -16.37 -13.48 8.93
C ILE A 284 -15.68 -12.14 8.68
N GLY A 285 -16.22 -11.10 9.29
CA GLY A 285 -15.71 -9.73 9.21
C GLY A 285 -15.23 -9.28 10.58
N VAL A 286 -13.98 -8.84 10.63
CA VAL A 286 -13.35 -8.29 11.83
C VAL A 286 -13.17 -6.81 11.61
N PHE A 287 -13.84 -6.02 12.43
CA PHE A 287 -13.82 -4.57 12.37
C PHE A 287 -13.11 -4.05 13.61
N PHE A 288 -12.16 -3.15 13.45
CA PHE A 288 -11.31 -2.68 14.54
C PHE A 288 -10.88 -1.23 14.37
N ASP A 289 -10.40 -0.63 15.46
CA ASP A 289 -9.84 0.70 15.47
C ASP A 289 -8.48 0.72 14.75
N ARG A 290 -8.49 1.25 13.53
CA ARG A 290 -7.31 1.32 12.66
C ARG A 290 -6.20 2.19 13.25
N GLU A 291 -6.55 3.28 13.92
CA GLU A 291 -5.55 4.19 14.50
C GLU A 291 -4.89 3.54 15.71
N ALA A 292 -5.66 2.85 16.57
CA ALA A 292 -5.10 2.08 17.67
C ALA A 292 -4.15 0.98 17.16
N ALA A 293 -4.57 0.23 16.13
CA ALA A 293 -3.74 -0.80 15.51
C ALA A 293 -2.44 -0.22 14.91
N LYS A 294 -2.55 0.93 14.23
CA LYS A 294 -1.41 1.66 13.67
C LYS A 294 -0.41 2.06 14.74
N VAL A 295 -0.88 2.63 15.86
CA VAL A 295 0.01 3.04 16.97
C VAL A 295 0.81 1.86 17.51
N VAL A 296 0.17 0.71 17.72
CA VAL A 296 0.85 -0.49 18.22
C VAL A 296 1.86 -1.04 17.20
N ALA A 297 1.46 -1.12 15.93
CA ALA A 297 2.35 -1.61 14.86
C ALA A 297 3.55 -0.69 14.63
N LEU A 298 3.33 0.63 14.66
CA LEU A 298 4.40 1.62 14.55
C LEU A 298 5.38 1.51 15.71
N ARG A 299 4.90 1.39 16.95
CA ARG A 299 5.79 1.21 18.10
C ARG A 299 6.71 0.00 17.92
N GLU A 300 6.19 -1.15 17.49
CA GLU A 300 7.00 -2.34 17.20
C GLU A 300 8.03 -2.06 16.09
N LEU A 301 7.63 -1.34 15.03
CA LEU A 301 8.53 -0.93 13.95
C LEU A 301 9.66 -0.03 14.47
N TYR A 302 9.37 0.92 15.37
CA TYR A 302 10.37 1.78 16.00
C TYR A 302 11.25 1.04 17.01
N GLU A 303 10.74 0.02 17.71
CA GLU A 303 11.55 -0.82 18.61
C GLU A 303 12.56 -1.68 17.82
N LYS A 304 12.19 -2.11 16.61
CA LYS A 304 13.11 -2.78 15.68
C LYS A 304 14.13 -1.84 15.04
N LEU A 305 13.96 -0.52 15.17
CA LEU A 305 14.92 0.45 14.68
C LEU A 305 16.19 0.39 15.55
N GLY A 306 17.28 -0.12 14.99
CA GLY A 306 18.56 -0.16 15.66
C GLY A 306 19.09 1.24 16.04
N PRO A 307 19.99 1.34 17.04
CA PRO A 307 20.52 2.62 17.50
C PRO A 307 21.26 3.35 16.37
N GLY A 308 21.11 4.69 16.31
CA GLY A 308 21.78 5.52 15.31
C GLY A 308 21.16 5.45 13.91
N ARG A 309 19.93 4.95 13.79
CA ARG A 309 19.14 4.98 12.56
C ARG A 309 17.89 5.83 12.75
N GLU A 310 17.34 6.30 11.64
CA GLU A 310 16.08 7.05 11.59
C GLU A 310 15.27 6.60 10.37
N PHE A 311 13.95 6.74 10.43
CA PHE A 311 13.10 6.48 9.27
C PHE A 311 13.11 7.69 8.33
N THR A 312 13.38 7.44 7.05
CA THR A 312 13.19 8.42 5.98
C THR A 312 11.73 8.47 5.54
N GLN A 313 11.08 7.30 5.53
CA GLN A 313 9.69 7.15 5.15
C GLN A 313 9.08 5.99 5.92
N VAL A 314 7.86 6.18 6.42
CA VAL A 314 7.07 5.12 7.04
C VAL A 314 5.78 4.98 6.23
N ASN A 315 5.44 3.75 5.87
CA ASN A 315 4.23 3.45 5.12
C ASN A 315 3.03 3.34 6.07
N GLU A 316 2.67 4.48 6.65
CA GLU A 316 1.61 4.59 7.65
C GLU A 316 0.23 4.21 7.14
N ASP A 317 -0.05 4.53 5.86
CA ASP A 317 -1.35 4.28 5.23
C ASP A 317 -1.44 2.87 4.63
N GLY A 318 -0.30 2.22 4.38
CA GLY A 318 -0.21 0.86 3.83
C GLY A 318 -0.40 -0.26 4.85
N LEU A 319 -0.95 0.03 6.03
CA LEU A 319 -1.25 -0.95 7.07
C LEU A 319 -2.12 -2.08 6.50
N GLN A 320 -1.58 -3.29 6.48
CA GLN A 320 -2.31 -4.48 6.06
C GLN A 320 -2.74 -5.27 7.29
N ALA A 321 -4.03 -5.62 7.35
CA ALA A 321 -4.60 -6.38 8.44
C ALA A 321 -5.18 -7.69 7.91
N THR A 322 -4.72 -8.81 8.46
CA THR A 322 -5.19 -10.15 8.08
C THR A 322 -5.69 -10.88 9.31
N VAL A 323 -6.88 -11.47 9.23
CA VAL A 323 -7.40 -12.37 10.27
C VAL A 323 -6.54 -13.63 10.28
N GLU A 324 -5.88 -13.90 11.41
CA GLU A 324 -5.04 -15.10 11.54
C GLU A 324 -5.77 -16.23 12.24
N LYS A 325 -6.45 -15.91 13.34
CA LYS A 325 -7.19 -16.89 14.12
C LYS A 325 -8.50 -16.27 14.60
N TYR A 326 -9.54 -17.08 14.50
CA TYR A 326 -10.86 -16.75 15.01
C TYR A 326 -11.38 -17.91 15.84
N ASP A 327 -11.93 -17.60 17.01
CA ASP A 327 -12.63 -18.54 17.88
C ASP A 327 -14.10 -18.12 17.98
N LEU A 328 -14.98 -18.93 17.38
CA LEU A 328 -16.44 -18.76 17.39
C LEU A 328 -17.05 -18.79 18.80
N ALA A 329 -16.46 -19.57 19.73
CA ALA A 329 -17.01 -19.77 21.07
C ALA A 329 -16.67 -18.60 21.99
N THR A 330 -15.45 -18.09 21.91
CA THR A 330 -14.97 -16.98 22.76
C THR A 330 -15.11 -15.61 22.10
N LYS A 331 -15.41 -15.57 20.79
CA LYS A 331 -15.36 -14.38 19.94
C LYS A 331 -14.01 -13.66 19.96
N ALA A 332 -12.95 -14.35 20.38
CA ALA A 332 -11.59 -13.81 20.36
C ALA A 332 -11.02 -13.93 18.95
N VAL A 333 -10.41 -12.85 18.46
CA VAL A 333 -9.80 -12.80 17.13
C VAL A 333 -8.42 -12.21 17.24
N ASN A 334 -7.49 -12.85 16.55
CA ASN A 334 -6.16 -12.32 16.31
C ASN A 334 -6.10 -11.74 14.90
N VAL A 335 -5.79 -10.45 14.83
CA VAL A 335 -5.49 -9.77 13.57
C VAL A 335 -3.99 -9.53 13.51
N ARG A 336 -3.37 -10.03 12.44
CA ARG A 336 -1.98 -9.73 12.10
C ARG A 336 -1.94 -8.41 11.37
N VAL A 337 -1.18 -7.47 11.90
CA VAL A 337 -0.98 -6.14 11.32
C VAL A 337 0.45 -6.03 10.83
N TYR A 338 0.61 -5.71 9.54
CA TYR A 338 1.90 -5.48 8.89
C TYR A 338 2.08 -3.97 8.61
N VAL A 339 3.28 -3.47 8.93
CA VAL A 339 3.73 -2.13 8.58
C VAL A 339 5.20 -2.17 8.16
N ASP A 340 5.57 -1.32 7.20
CA ASP A 340 6.94 -1.17 6.75
C ASP A 340 7.39 0.28 6.61
N GLY A 341 8.71 0.46 6.55
CA GLY A 341 9.35 1.74 6.39
C GLY A 341 10.74 1.62 5.83
N LEU A 342 11.24 2.73 5.29
CA LEU A 342 12.62 2.88 4.85
C LEU A 342 13.38 3.62 5.94
N SER A 343 14.46 2.99 6.42
CA SER A 343 15.36 3.57 7.39
C SER A 343 16.71 3.92 6.77
N THR A 344 17.35 4.93 7.31
CA THR A 344 18.71 5.38 7.01
C THR A 344 19.53 5.49 8.30
N ALA A 345 20.85 5.59 8.18
CA ALA A 345 21.67 6.07 9.29
C ALA A 345 21.24 7.50 9.67
N SER A 346 21.29 7.83 10.96
CA SER A 346 20.99 9.18 11.46
C SER A 346 22.26 10.02 11.54
N LEU A 347 22.17 11.33 11.26
CA LEU A 347 23.28 12.28 11.46
C LEU A 347 23.74 12.35 12.92
N ALA A 348 22.83 12.09 13.86
CA ALA A 348 23.16 12.03 15.29
C ALA A 348 23.85 10.72 15.70
N SER A 349 24.01 9.77 14.77
CA SER A 349 24.64 8.49 15.08
C SER A 349 26.11 8.66 15.45
N GLN A 350 26.59 7.85 16.38
CA GLN A 350 28.02 7.80 16.69
C GLN A 350 28.85 7.45 15.45
N ALA A 351 28.26 6.74 14.49
CA ALA A 351 28.88 6.35 13.24
C ALA A 351 29.19 7.54 12.31
N LEU A 352 28.41 8.62 12.38
CA LEU A 352 28.65 9.85 11.61
C LEU A 352 29.30 10.95 12.47
N SER A 353 29.84 10.61 13.64
CA SER A 353 30.44 11.61 14.51
C SER A 353 31.71 12.23 13.89
N PRO A 354 31.83 13.58 13.86
CA PRO A 354 32.95 14.29 13.23
C PRO A 354 34.34 13.82 13.69
N GLY A 355 34.46 13.39 14.95
CA GLY A 355 35.71 12.89 15.51
C GLY A 355 36.24 11.60 14.89
N ARG A 356 35.40 10.80 14.22
CA ARG A 356 35.84 9.59 13.50
C ARG A 356 36.67 9.92 12.27
N PHE A 357 36.39 11.06 11.64
CA PHE A 357 36.99 11.44 10.36
C PHE A 357 38.23 12.32 10.50
N ALA A 358 38.47 12.87 11.70
CA ALA A 358 39.53 13.84 11.94
C ALA A 358 40.92 13.32 11.50
N GLY A 359 41.57 14.03 10.58
CA GLY A 359 42.90 13.69 10.06
C GLY A 359 42.93 12.55 9.04
N MET A 360 41.80 11.91 8.72
CA MET A 360 41.71 10.88 7.69
C MET A 360 41.81 11.47 6.29
N LYS A 361 42.25 10.66 5.32
CA LYS A 361 42.17 11.02 3.90
C LYS A 361 40.75 10.83 3.39
N GLU A 362 40.38 11.58 2.35
CA GLU A 362 39.06 11.46 1.71
C GLU A 362 38.71 10.02 1.31
N GLU A 363 39.64 9.32 0.66
CA GLU A 363 39.45 7.93 0.22
C GLU A 363 39.19 6.98 1.39
N ASP A 364 39.87 7.17 2.52
CA ASP A 364 39.72 6.34 3.71
C ASP A 364 38.35 6.56 4.37
N VAL A 365 37.88 7.81 4.42
CA VAL A 365 36.54 8.16 4.93
C VAL A 365 35.45 7.56 4.05
N ARG A 366 35.57 7.71 2.72
CA ARG A 366 34.64 7.13 1.74
C ARG A 366 34.59 5.61 1.87
N ALA A 367 35.76 4.94 1.85
CA ALA A 367 35.85 3.49 1.94
C ALA A 367 35.27 2.96 3.26
N MET A 368 35.48 3.68 4.37
CA MET A 368 34.96 3.33 5.68
C MET A 368 33.42 3.38 5.73
N LEU A 369 32.81 4.48 5.28
CA LEU A 369 31.35 4.64 5.32
C LEU A 369 30.63 3.69 4.36
N ILE A 370 31.22 3.39 3.20
CA ILE A 370 30.68 2.40 2.26
C ILE A 370 30.81 0.98 2.84
N LYS A 371 31.99 0.64 3.41
CA LYS A 371 32.23 -0.68 4.02
C LYS A 371 31.33 -0.95 5.23
N GLU A 372 31.04 0.08 6.02
CA GLU A 372 30.10 -0.02 7.15
C GLU A 372 28.62 -0.07 6.71
N GLY A 373 28.34 0.05 5.40
CA GLY A 373 26.98 0.03 4.87
C GLY A 373 26.15 1.26 5.23
N ILE A 374 26.82 2.36 5.58
CA ILE A 374 26.19 3.62 6.00
C ILE A 374 25.86 4.48 4.77
N ALA A 375 26.76 4.49 3.79
CA ALA A 375 26.68 5.35 2.61
C ALA A 375 26.79 4.54 1.31
N LYS A 376 26.01 4.93 0.29
CA LYS A 376 26.18 4.48 -1.09
C LYS A 376 27.32 5.24 -1.76
N ASP A 377 27.38 6.54 -1.50
CA ASP A 377 28.46 7.42 -1.93
C ASP A 377 28.74 8.48 -0.85
N VAL A 378 29.95 9.05 -0.92
CA VAL A 378 30.41 10.09 -0.01
C VAL A 378 31.21 11.10 -0.80
N GLN A 379 30.83 12.37 -0.72
CA GLN A 379 31.56 13.50 -1.30
C GLN A 379 32.11 14.37 -0.17
N ILE A 380 33.36 14.82 -0.30
CA ILE A 380 33.99 15.68 0.70
C ILE A 380 34.42 16.98 0.05
N GLU A 381 33.88 18.10 0.54
CA GLU A 381 34.21 19.45 0.07
C GLU A 381 35.14 20.12 1.08
N PHE A 382 36.34 20.49 0.63
CA PHE A 382 37.33 21.20 1.46
C PHE A 382 37.26 22.70 1.20
N THR A 383 37.19 23.49 2.28
CA THR A 383 37.29 24.95 2.20
C THR A 383 38.51 25.41 3.00
N PRO A 384 39.50 26.10 2.39
CA PRO A 384 39.70 26.28 0.94
C PRO A 384 40.09 24.96 0.24
N ASN A 385 39.82 24.84 -1.07
CA ASN A 385 40.01 23.61 -1.86
C ASN A 385 41.48 23.31 -2.20
N LEU A 386 42.30 23.10 -1.17
CA LEU A 386 43.77 23.01 -1.26
C LEU A 386 44.33 21.76 -0.55
N GLY A 387 43.48 20.79 -0.17
CA GLY A 387 43.88 19.59 0.55
C GLY A 387 42.99 18.38 0.27
N ASN A 388 43.41 17.20 0.73
CA ASN A 388 42.71 15.91 0.58
C ASN A 388 42.54 15.16 1.92
N ARG A 389 42.64 15.89 3.02
CA ARG A 389 42.60 15.37 4.39
C ARG A 389 41.63 16.19 5.22
N VAL A 390 40.84 15.48 6.01
CA VAL A 390 39.88 16.08 6.94
C VAL A 390 40.64 16.83 8.04
N PRO A 391 40.20 18.03 8.44
CA PRO A 391 40.78 18.79 9.55
C PRO A 391 40.88 17.94 10.83
N THR A 392 41.88 18.21 11.67
CA THR A 392 42.02 17.50 12.96
C THR A 392 41.09 18.04 14.04
N LEU A 393 40.61 19.29 13.88
CA LEU A 393 39.67 19.94 14.79
C LEU A 393 38.25 19.52 14.42
N LYS A 394 37.53 18.94 15.38
CA LYS A 394 36.15 18.44 15.18
C LYS A 394 35.18 19.55 14.76
N ASP A 395 35.38 20.76 15.28
CA ASP A 395 34.51 21.92 15.02
C ASP A 395 34.59 22.41 13.56
N HIS A 396 35.57 21.92 12.80
CA HIS A 396 35.78 22.26 11.40
C HIS A 396 35.32 21.14 10.46
N ILE A 397 34.65 20.11 10.98
CA ILE A 397 34.14 18.97 10.22
C ILE A 397 32.61 18.99 10.31
N TYR A 398 31.97 19.15 9.16
CA TYR A 398 30.51 19.16 9.04
C TYR A 398 30.08 17.91 8.30
N VAL A 399 29.00 17.27 8.75
CA VAL A 399 28.45 16.05 8.12
C VAL A 399 27.00 16.32 7.80
N GLU A 400 26.63 16.14 6.55
CA GLU A 400 25.29 16.41 6.03
C GLU A 400 24.89 15.28 5.07
N PHE A 401 23.58 15.04 4.94
CA PHE A 401 23.08 14.18 3.87
C PHE A 401 22.97 14.97 2.56
N GLU A 402 23.22 14.28 1.45
CA GLU A 402 23.03 14.83 0.10
C GLU A 402 21.56 15.08 -0.24
#